data_AF-A0A3P7PBI0-F1
#
_entry.id   AF-A0A3P7PBI0-F1
#
_cell.length_a   1.000
_cell.length_b   1.000
_cell.length_c   1.000
_cell.angle_alpha   90.00
_cell.angle_beta   90.00
_cell.angle_gamma   90.00
#
_symmetry.space_group_name_H-M   'P 1'
#
loop_
_entity.id
_entity.type
_entity.pdbx_description
1 polymer ?
#
loop_
_entity_poly.entity_id
_entity_poly.type
_entity_poly.pdbx_seq_one_letter_code
_entity_poly.pdbx_strand_id
1 'polypeptide(L)'
;MRCLPSISPSSDIRSAWPFQVEQPRFVELEEVSTELRLKQLLWDSITEWDEKQQKWMEADFLSLDPEEVSGTTMKFNKTVTQLEKGLPPNNVVPLLKYKVDKMRVMVSVLHNKTLPAISDMRNPALKQRHWALLEEVIGFSMKELPMPLNLGKLVELNAFQHSERIQEIAGMASSEASLETLLKKVR
;
A
#
# COMPACT_ATOMS: atom_id res chain seq x y z
N MET A 1 -36.29 58.56 11.95
CA MET A 1 -35.79 57.25 12.44
C MET A 1 -36.92 56.24 12.43
N ARG A 2 -36.99 55.37 11.41
CA ARG A 2 -37.56 54.01 11.52
C ARG A 2 -36.68 53.12 10.64
N CYS A 3 -36.12 52.09 11.27
CA CYS A 3 -35.07 51.24 10.73
C CYS A 3 -35.57 50.38 9.57
N LEU A 4 -34.72 50.19 8.55
CA LEU A 4 -34.91 49.18 7.51
C LEU A 4 -34.69 47.78 8.12
N PRO A 5 -35.49 46.76 7.77
CA PRO A 5 -35.25 45.42 8.23
C PRO A 5 -34.07 44.79 7.47
N SER A 6 -33.13 44.22 8.23
CA SER A 6 -32.01 43.42 7.75
C SER A 6 -32.48 42.15 7.06
N ILE A 7 -32.10 41.94 5.80
CA ILE A 7 -32.34 40.70 5.08
C ILE A 7 -31.21 39.73 5.43
N SER A 8 -31.55 38.61 6.09
CA SER A 8 -30.65 37.50 6.33
C SER A 8 -30.49 36.63 5.06
N PRO A 9 -29.32 36.05 4.79
CA PRO A 9 -29.08 35.25 3.60
C PRO A 9 -29.50 33.79 3.86
N SER A 10 -30.80 33.53 3.94
CA SER A 10 -31.32 32.16 4.07
C SER A 10 -32.75 32.06 3.58
N SER A 11 -32.94 32.00 2.26
CA SER A 11 -34.14 31.39 1.69
C SER A 11 -33.90 30.93 0.26
N ASP A 12 -34.27 29.66 0.04
CA ASP A 12 -34.30 28.93 -1.21
C ASP A 12 -34.61 29.77 -2.44
N ILE A 13 -33.62 29.83 -3.34
CA ILE A 13 -33.71 30.40 -4.70
C ILE A 13 -34.76 29.65 -5.55
N ARG A 14 -35.25 28.49 -5.08
CA ARG A 14 -36.29 27.67 -5.73
C ARG A 14 -37.70 28.28 -5.64
N SER A 15 -37.93 29.24 -4.74
CA SER A 15 -39.27 29.79 -4.47
C SER A 15 -39.68 30.98 -5.35
N ALA A 16 -38.78 31.46 -6.24
CA ALA A 16 -38.98 32.71 -6.99
C ALA A 16 -39.24 32.55 -8.50
N TRP A 17 -39.51 31.34 -9.01
CA TRP A 17 -39.75 31.11 -10.45
C TRP A 17 -41.23 30.81 -10.72
N PRO A 18 -41.99 31.71 -11.39
CA PRO A 18 -43.45 31.59 -11.51
C PRO A 18 -43.94 30.57 -12.55
N PHE A 19 -43.02 29.79 -13.14
CA PHE A 19 -43.34 28.71 -14.07
C PHE A 19 -42.66 27.44 -13.57
N GLN A 20 -43.45 26.48 -13.06
CA GLN A 20 -43.01 25.11 -12.83
C GLN A 20 -42.88 24.42 -14.19
N VAL A 21 -41.75 24.64 -14.86
CA VAL A 21 -41.41 23.91 -16.08
C VAL A 21 -40.84 22.55 -15.63
N GLU A 22 -41.49 21.45 -16.01
CA GLU A 22 -40.87 20.13 -15.89
C GLU A 22 -39.54 20.16 -16.64
N GLN A 23 -38.44 19.94 -15.92
CA GLN A 23 -37.14 19.91 -16.56
C GLN A 23 -37.09 18.69 -17.48
N PRO A 24 -36.84 18.86 -18.79
CA PRO A 24 -36.68 17.72 -19.67
C PRO A 24 -35.48 16.90 -19.20
N ARG A 25 -35.73 15.62 -18.91
CA ARG A 25 -34.67 14.68 -18.54
C ARG A 25 -33.90 14.29 -19.79
N PHE A 26 -32.67 14.77 -19.91
CA PHE A 26 -31.79 14.44 -21.02
C PHE A 26 -30.95 13.22 -20.67
N VAL A 27 -31.45 12.04 -21.02
CA VAL A 27 -30.78 10.75 -20.75
C VAL A 27 -29.37 10.71 -21.35
N GLU A 28 -29.21 11.18 -22.58
CA GLU A 28 -27.91 11.24 -23.28
C GLU A 28 -26.90 12.14 -22.55
N LEU A 29 -27.36 13.25 -21.97
CA LEU A 29 -26.50 14.15 -21.20
C LEU A 29 -26.11 13.53 -19.85
N GLU A 30 -27.03 12.81 -19.19
CA GLU A 30 -26.74 12.04 -17.97
C GLU A 30 -25.71 10.93 -18.23
N GLU A 31 -25.81 10.25 -19.37
CA GLU A 31 -24.87 9.20 -19.79
C GLU A 31 -23.47 9.75 -20.06
N VAL A 32 -23.36 10.80 -20.88
CA VAL A 32 -22.07 11.44 -21.19
C VAL A 32 -21.43 12.06 -19.94
N SER A 33 -22.23 12.69 -19.08
CA SER A 33 -21.76 13.23 -17.79
C SER A 33 -21.21 12.12 -16.89
N THR A 34 -21.89 10.97 -16.84
CA THR A 34 -21.47 9.81 -16.06
C THR A 34 -20.16 9.23 -16.62
N GLU A 35 -20.05 9.09 -17.93
CA GLU A 35 -18.84 8.59 -18.58
C GLU A 35 -17.65 9.53 -18.33
N LEU A 36 -17.84 10.85 -18.49
CA LEU A 36 -16.80 11.84 -18.23
C LEU A 36 -16.32 11.78 -16.78
N ARG A 37 -17.25 11.68 -15.82
CA ARG A 37 -16.94 11.54 -14.40
C ARG A 37 -16.11 10.28 -14.11
N LEU A 38 -16.42 9.17 -14.77
CA LEU A 38 -15.67 7.91 -14.60
C LEU A 38 -14.28 8.00 -15.22
N LYS A 39 -14.13 8.65 -16.39
CA LYS A 39 -12.80 8.91 -16.98
C LYS A 39 -11.96 9.82 -16.07
N GLN A 40 -12.56 10.84 -15.47
CA GLN A 40 -11.86 11.72 -14.54
C GLN A 40 -11.41 10.97 -13.29
N LEU A 41 -12.31 10.16 -12.70
CA LEU A 41 -11.97 9.29 -11.58
C LEU A 41 -10.80 8.34 -11.91
N LEU A 42 -10.73 7.80 -13.14
CA LEU A 42 -9.62 6.94 -13.56
C LEU A 42 -8.28 7.67 -13.53
N TRP A 43 -8.20 8.86 -14.11
CA TRP A 43 -6.96 9.64 -14.16
C TRP A 43 -6.54 10.14 -12.78
N ASP A 44 -7.49 10.61 -11.98
CA ASP A 44 -7.25 11.03 -10.60
C ASP A 44 -6.73 9.84 -9.78
N SER A 45 -7.34 8.66 -9.93
CA SER A 45 -6.92 7.45 -9.23
C SER A 45 -5.52 6.99 -9.62
N ILE A 46 -5.14 7.10 -10.90
CA ILE A 46 -3.78 6.74 -11.34
C ILE A 46 -2.75 7.68 -10.74
N THR A 47 -3.03 8.98 -10.73
CA THR A 47 -2.12 9.98 -10.19
C THR A 47 -1.96 9.81 -8.69
N GLU A 48 -3.06 9.67 -7.96
CA GLU A 48 -3.04 9.42 -6.51
C GLU A 48 -2.31 8.11 -6.19
N TRP A 49 -2.54 7.05 -6.97
CA TRP A 49 -1.84 5.78 -6.81
C TRP A 49 -0.33 5.92 -6.99
N ASP A 50 0.12 6.60 -8.05
CA ASP A 50 1.54 6.76 -8.35
C ASP A 50 2.25 7.57 -7.25
N GLU A 51 1.60 8.62 -6.71
CA GLU A 51 2.13 9.37 -5.57
C GLU A 51 2.23 8.51 -4.30
N LYS A 52 1.20 7.71 -4.00
CA LYS A 52 1.21 6.81 -2.84
C LYS A 52 2.29 5.75 -2.99
N GLN A 53 2.40 5.16 -4.18
CA GLN A 53 3.41 4.17 -4.50
C GLN A 53 4.82 4.74 -4.33
N GLN A 54 5.10 5.93 -4.86
CA GLN A 54 6.41 6.57 -4.68
C GLN A 54 6.73 6.81 -3.21
N LYS A 55 5.77 7.37 -2.45
CA LYS A 55 5.94 7.57 -1.00
C LYS A 55 6.27 6.28 -0.27
N TRP A 56 5.59 5.18 -0.59
CA TRP A 56 5.89 3.88 0.01
C TRP A 56 7.25 3.32 -0.40
N MET A 57 7.70 3.56 -1.63
CA MET A 57 9.00 3.11 -2.10
C MET A 57 10.17 3.90 -1.48
N GLU A 58 9.96 5.17 -1.17
CA GLU A 58 10.93 6.07 -0.54
C GLU A 58 10.92 6.01 0.99
N ALA A 59 9.80 5.62 1.60
CA ALA A 59 9.66 5.49 3.04
C ALA A 59 10.62 4.44 3.62
N ASP A 60 11.04 4.69 4.87
CA ASP A 60 11.81 3.71 5.65
C ASP A 60 10.94 2.48 5.89
N PHE A 61 11.47 1.30 5.60
CA PHE A 61 10.76 0.03 5.68
C PHE A 61 10.15 -0.20 7.08
N LEU A 62 10.86 0.21 8.14
CA LEU A 62 10.38 0.06 9.51
C LEU A 62 9.23 1.00 9.88
N SER A 63 9.04 2.08 9.12
CA SER A 63 7.97 3.05 9.32
C SER A 63 6.71 2.75 8.52
N LEU A 64 6.80 1.83 7.55
CA LEU A 64 5.71 1.50 6.65
C LEU A 64 4.73 0.53 7.32
N ASP A 65 3.46 0.93 7.43
CA ASP A 65 2.40 0.07 7.97
C ASP A 65 1.80 -0.81 6.85
N PRO A 66 1.97 -2.14 6.90
CA PRO A 66 1.38 -3.05 5.92
C PRO A 66 -0.15 -3.01 5.89
N GLU A 67 -0.81 -2.70 7.03
CA GLU A 67 -2.27 -2.60 7.09
C GLU A 67 -2.77 -1.36 6.34
N GLU A 68 -2.08 -0.22 6.48
CA GLU A 68 -2.38 1.00 5.73
C GLU A 68 -2.26 0.77 4.21
N VAL A 69 -1.18 0.14 3.77
CA VAL A 69 -0.96 -0.13 2.34
C VAL A 69 -1.98 -1.13 1.81
N SER A 70 -2.29 -2.19 2.55
CA SER A 70 -3.31 -3.17 2.20
C SER A 70 -4.71 -2.52 2.09
N GLY A 71 -5.07 -1.70 3.08
CA GLY A 71 -6.33 -0.97 3.10
C GLY A 71 -6.47 0.00 1.92
N THR A 72 -5.40 0.72 1.60
CA THR A 72 -5.35 1.63 0.43
C THR A 72 -5.47 0.83 -0.87
N THR A 73 -4.72 -0.26 -1.02
CA THR A 73 -4.79 -1.16 -2.19
C THR A 73 -6.21 -1.71 -2.39
N MET A 74 -6.91 -2.09 -1.32
CA MET A 74 -8.29 -2.56 -1.39
C MET A 74 -9.26 -1.47 -1.86
N LYS A 75 -9.06 -0.21 -1.44
CA LYS A 75 -9.84 0.94 -1.92
C LYS A 75 -9.66 1.12 -3.43
N PHE A 76 -8.42 1.15 -3.91
CA PHE A 76 -8.15 1.28 -5.35
C PHE A 76 -8.66 0.09 -6.15
N ASN A 77 -8.63 -1.13 -5.62
CA ASN A 77 -9.20 -2.30 -6.28
C ASN A 77 -10.74 -2.19 -6.46
N LYS A 78 -11.45 -1.64 -5.45
CA LYS A 78 -12.88 -1.32 -5.60
C LYS A 78 -13.11 -0.27 -6.68
N THR A 79 -12.28 0.77 -6.72
CA THR A 79 -12.34 1.80 -7.77
C THR A 79 -12.09 1.22 -9.15
N VAL A 80 -11.10 0.35 -9.31
CA VAL A 80 -10.85 -0.39 -10.56
C VAL A 80 -12.08 -1.20 -10.97
N THR A 81 -12.69 -1.94 -10.05
CA THR A 81 -13.90 -2.74 -10.33
C THR A 81 -15.08 -1.86 -10.77
N GLN A 82 -15.22 -0.67 -10.18
CA GLN A 82 -16.24 0.31 -10.60
C GLN A 82 -15.95 0.83 -12.01
N LEU A 83 -14.69 1.11 -12.33
CA LEU A 83 -14.27 1.60 -13.65
C LEU A 83 -14.41 0.52 -14.73
N GLU A 84 -14.13 -0.75 -14.43
CA GLU A 84 -14.35 -1.89 -15.33
C GLU A 84 -15.83 -2.08 -15.69
N LYS A 85 -16.74 -1.80 -14.76
CA LYS A 85 -18.19 -1.92 -14.99
C LYS A 85 -18.81 -0.68 -15.65
N GLY A 86 -18.24 0.49 -15.39
CA GLY A 86 -18.80 1.77 -15.80
C GLY A 86 -18.25 2.32 -17.12
N LEU A 87 -17.07 1.88 -17.55
CA LEU A 87 -16.45 2.31 -18.80
C LEU A 87 -16.43 1.17 -19.82
N PRO A 88 -16.56 1.47 -21.12
CA PRO A 88 -16.30 0.49 -22.18
C PRO A 88 -14.85 -0.02 -22.11
N PRO A 89 -14.56 -1.19 -22.71
CA PRO A 89 -13.24 -1.80 -22.69
C PRO A 89 -12.15 -0.80 -23.09
N ASN A 90 -11.17 -0.60 -22.21
CA ASN A 90 -10.07 0.33 -22.42
C ASN A 90 -8.74 -0.28 -21.97
N ASN A 91 -7.63 0.32 -22.40
CA ASN A 91 -6.27 -0.17 -22.07
C ASN A 91 -5.73 0.38 -20.73
N VAL A 92 -6.40 1.39 -20.17
CA VAL A 92 -5.91 2.15 -19.01
C VAL A 92 -6.39 1.56 -17.69
N VAL A 93 -7.61 1.03 -17.64
CA VAL A 93 -8.14 0.32 -16.46
C VAL A 93 -7.33 -0.95 -16.15
N PRO A 94 -6.96 -1.79 -17.13
CA PRO A 94 -6.04 -2.91 -16.90
C PRO A 94 -4.66 -2.50 -16.38
N LEU A 95 -4.15 -1.33 -16.80
CA LEU A 95 -2.87 -0.81 -16.31
C LEU A 95 -2.95 -0.44 -14.83
N LEU A 96 -3.99 0.29 -14.42
CA LEU A 96 -4.23 0.61 -13.00
C LEU A 96 -4.40 -0.67 -12.17
N LYS A 97 -5.18 -1.62 -12.67
CA LYS A 97 -5.37 -2.93 -12.04
C LYS A 97 -4.04 -3.66 -11.82
N TYR A 98 -3.21 -3.73 -12.85
CA TYR A 98 -1.89 -4.34 -12.77
C TYR A 98 -1.01 -3.66 -11.71
N LYS A 99 -0.98 -2.32 -11.66
CA LYS A 99 -0.22 -1.58 -10.64
C LYS A 99 -0.72 -1.90 -9.22
N VAL A 100 -2.03 -1.91 -9.02
CA VAL A 100 -2.69 -2.22 -7.73
C VAL A 100 -2.40 -3.65 -7.30
N ASP A 101 -2.55 -4.62 -8.20
CA ASP A 101 -2.30 -6.03 -7.91
C ASP A 101 -0.82 -6.30 -7.64
N LYS A 102 0.09 -5.65 -8.38
CA LYS A 102 1.54 -5.75 -8.14
C LYS A 102 1.88 -5.28 -6.72
N MET A 103 1.37 -4.13 -6.29
CA MET A 103 1.61 -3.66 -4.92
C MET A 103 0.95 -4.55 -3.88
N ARG A 104 -0.25 -5.09 -4.14
CA ARG A 104 -0.89 -6.06 -3.24
C ARG A 104 0.00 -7.27 -2.98
N VAL A 105 0.52 -7.88 -4.05
CA VAL A 105 1.43 -9.02 -3.96
C VAL A 105 2.69 -8.62 -3.21
N MET A 106 3.25 -7.46 -3.52
CA MET A 106 4.44 -6.93 -2.84
C MET A 106 4.22 -6.78 -1.33
N VAL A 107 3.12 -6.15 -0.90
CA VAL A 107 2.78 -5.98 0.53
C VAL A 107 2.59 -7.33 1.22
N SER A 108 1.94 -8.28 0.56
CA SER A 108 1.79 -9.62 1.10
C SER A 108 3.14 -10.31 1.31
N VAL A 109 4.07 -10.16 0.36
CA VAL A 109 5.43 -10.68 0.48
C VAL A 109 6.21 -9.95 1.59
N LEU A 110 6.07 -8.63 1.70
CA LEU A 110 6.70 -7.85 2.77
C LEU A 110 6.27 -8.34 4.14
N HIS A 111 4.96 -8.48 4.34
CA HIS A 111 4.40 -8.90 5.61
C HIS A 111 4.77 -10.36 5.95
N ASN A 112 4.63 -11.28 5.00
CA ASN A 112 4.81 -12.71 5.27
C ASN A 112 6.26 -13.19 5.24
N LYS A 113 7.13 -12.53 4.47
CA LYS A 113 8.52 -12.96 4.27
C LYS A 113 9.53 -12.00 4.84
N THR A 114 9.32 -10.69 4.69
CA THR A 114 10.36 -9.68 5.00
C THR A 114 10.37 -9.28 6.47
N LEU A 115 9.19 -9.02 7.05
CA LEU A 115 9.09 -8.70 8.48
C LEU A 115 9.57 -9.87 9.37
N PRO A 116 9.18 -11.14 9.12
CA PRO A 116 9.73 -12.28 9.86
C PRO A 116 11.24 -12.41 9.66
N ALA A 117 11.75 -12.29 8.42
CA ALA A 117 13.20 -12.35 8.17
C ALA A 117 13.98 -11.28 8.93
N ILE A 118 13.48 -10.04 8.98
CA ILE A 118 14.12 -8.97 9.76
C ILE A 118 14.04 -9.25 11.27
N SER A 119 12.91 -9.79 11.75
CA SER A 119 12.80 -10.20 13.15
C SER A 119 13.76 -11.34 13.49
N ASP A 120 13.91 -12.30 12.58
CA ASP A 120 14.79 -13.45 12.67
C ASP A 120 16.26 -13.02 12.68
N MET A 121 16.63 -12.01 11.86
CA MET A 121 17.95 -11.39 11.90
C MET A 121 18.23 -10.60 13.18
N ARG A 122 17.17 -10.17 13.90
CA ARG A 122 17.30 -9.52 15.22
C ARG A 122 17.31 -10.51 16.38
N ASN A 123 17.33 -11.81 16.11
CA ASN A 123 17.35 -12.84 17.13
C ASN A 123 18.64 -12.78 17.97
N PRO A 124 18.54 -12.59 19.31
CA PRO A 124 19.71 -12.48 20.19
C PRO A 124 20.52 -13.78 20.32
N ALA A 125 19.96 -14.92 19.87
CA ALA A 125 20.67 -16.19 19.81
C ALA A 125 21.67 -16.28 18.65
N LEU A 126 21.65 -15.34 17.70
CA LEU A 126 22.58 -15.32 16.58
C LEU A 126 24.01 -15.02 17.04
N LYS A 127 24.94 -15.91 16.66
CA LYS A 127 26.37 -15.79 16.93
C LYS A 127 27.12 -15.55 15.63
N GLN A 128 28.41 -15.20 15.73
CA GLN A 128 29.26 -14.88 14.56
C GLN A 128 29.18 -15.91 13.42
N ARG A 129 29.10 -17.21 13.75
CA ARG A 129 28.95 -18.30 12.76
C ARG A 129 27.63 -18.23 11.97
N HIS A 130 26.54 -17.81 12.60
CA HIS A 130 25.23 -17.67 11.96
C HIS A 130 25.21 -16.42 11.07
N TRP A 131 25.89 -15.35 11.51
CA TRP A 131 26.06 -14.13 10.71
C TRP A 131 26.86 -14.38 9.43
N ALA A 132 27.94 -15.17 9.48
CA ALA A 132 28.70 -15.53 8.28
C ALA A 132 27.84 -16.29 7.25
N LEU A 133 26.98 -17.21 7.71
CA LEU A 133 26.05 -17.94 6.84
C LEU A 133 24.97 -17.03 6.26
N LEU A 134 24.46 -16.07 7.04
CA LEU A 134 23.50 -15.07 6.53
C LEU A 134 24.13 -14.20 5.45
N GLU A 135 25.36 -13.71 5.64
CA GLU A 135 26.08 -12.91 4.65
C GLU A 135 26.36 -13.70 3.36
N GLU A 136 26.69 -14.99 3.46
CA GLU A 136 26.88 -15.88 2.30
C GLU A 136 25.57 -16.09 1.52
N VAL A 137 24.46 -16.30 2.23
CA VAL A 137 23.14 -16.55 1.63
C VAL A 137 22.58 -15.31 0.95
N ILE A 138 22.78 -14.15 1.56
CA ILE A 138 22.22 -12.88 1.11
C ILE A 138 23.13 -12.23 0.05
N GLY A 139 24.42 -12.60 0.00
CA GLY A 139 25.37 -12.12 -1.00
C GLY A 139 25.81 -10.66 -0.81
N PHE A 140 25.42 -10.01 0.28
CA PHE A 140 25.92 -8.71 0.70
C PHE A 140 26.25 -8.72 2.20
N SER A 141 27.25 -7.93 2.63
CA SER A 141 27.55 -7.80 4.05
C SER A 141 26.50 -6.92 4.73
N MET A 142 25.97 -7.37 5.86
CA MET A 142 24.98 -6.61 6.64
C MET A 142 25.51 -5.25 7.13
N LYS A 143 26.84 -5.05 7.13
CA LYS A 143 27.50 -3.78 7.43
C LYS A 143 27.38 -2.75 6.29
N GLU A 144 27.09 -3.21 5.09
CA GLU A 144 26.94 -2.38 3.88
C GLU A 144 25.47 -2.01 3.63
N LEU A 145 24.52 -2.53 4.41
CA LEU A 145 23.14 -2.09 4.33
C LEU A 145 23.05 -0.61 4.69
N PRO A 146 22.66 0.26 3.74
CA PRO A 146 22.45 1.65 4.06
C PRO A 146 21.25 1.74 5.01
N MET A 147 21.46 2.33 6.18
CA MET A 147 20.37 2.89 6.97
C MET A 147 20.10 4.31 6.44
N PRO A 148 18.85 4.69 6.11
CA PRO A 148 17.60 3.94 6.27
C PRO A 148 17.35 2.93 5.15
N LEU A 149 16.69 1.83 5.50
CA LEU A 149 16.46 0.70 4.63
C LEU A 149 15.11 0.93 3.93
N ASN A 150 15.12 1.49 2.73
CA ASN A 150 13.88 1.83 2.03
C ASN A 150 13.25 0.61 1.34
N LEU A 151 11.95 0.68 1.11
CA LEU A 151 11.20 -0.42 0.48
C LEU A 151 11.67 -0.68 -0.97
N GLY A 152 11.99 0.37 -1.72
CA GLY A 152 12.50 0.23 -3.08
C GLY A 152 13.78 -0.60 -3.17
N LYS A 153 14.71 -0.41 -2.23
CA LYS A 153 15.99 -1.13 -2.18
C LYS A 153 15.80 -2.59 -1.81
N LEU A 154 14.88 -2.90 -0.89
CA LEU A 154 14.52 -4.28 -0.56
C LEU A 154 13.96 -5.03 -1.77
N VAL A 155 13.16 -4.33 -2.58
CA VAL A 155 12.61 -4.86 -3.82
C VAL A 155 13.71 -5.08 -4.87
N GLU A 156 14.63 -4.13 -5.04
CA GLU A 156 15.76 -4.26 -5.96
C GLU A 156 16.71 -5.41 -5.58
N LEU A 157 16.96 -5.59 -4.28
CA LEU A 157 17.88 -6.59 -3.76
C LEU A 157 17.30 -8.01 -3.79
N ASN A 158 16.06 -8.21 -4.26
CA ASN A 158 15.37 -9.49 -4.21
C ASN A 158 15.46 -10.16 -2.82
N ALA A 159 15.52 -9.36 -1.75
CA ALA A 159 15.68 -9.85 -0.37
C ALA A 159 14.58 -10.87 0.00
N PHE A 160 13.47 -10.86 -0.73
CA PHE A 160 12.33 -11.76 -0.62
C PHE A 160 12.59 -13.22 -1.02
N GLN A 161 13.62 -13.51 -1.83
CA GLN A 161 13.95 -14.89 -2.21
C GLN A 161 14.68 -15.65 -1.10
N HIS A 162 15.43 -14.93 -0.26
CA HIS A 162 16.28 -15.53 0.77
C HIS A 162 15.59 -15.68 2.14
N SER A 163 14.33 -15.24 2.27
CA SER A 163 13.60 -15.23 3.56
C SER A 163 13.52 -16.60 4.23
N GLU A 164 13.32 -17.67 3.46
CA GLU A 164 13.23 -19.05 3.98
C GLU A 164 14.58 -19.48 4.58
N ARG A 165 15.68 -19.13 3.91
CA ARG A 165 17.02 -19.47 4.38
C ARG A 165 17.44 -18.66 5.60
N ILE A 166 17.01 -17.40 5.68
CA ILE A 166 17.18 -16.54 6.86
C ILE A 166 16.45 -17.16 8.07
N GLN A 167 15.21 -17.60 7.86
CA GLN A 167 14.39 -18.24 8.89
C GLN A 167 15.01 -19.56 9.37
N GLU A 168 15.55 -20.39 8.46
CA GLU A 168 16.27 -21.61 8.83
C GLU A 168 17.47 -21.32 9.75
N ILE A 169 18.31 -20.34 9.39
CA ILE A 169 19.52 -19.99 10.16
C ILE A 169 19.13 -19.42 11.55
N ALA A 170 18.11 -18.56 11.61
CA ALA A 170 17.61 -18.04 12.88
C ALA A 170 16.98 -19.14 13.75
N GLY A 171 16.29 -20.11 13.14
CA GLY A 171 15.78 -21.30 13.81
C GLY A 171 16.90 -22.14 14.42
N MET A 172 17.96 -22.42 13.66
CA MET A 172 19.15 -23.12 14.14
C MET A 172 19.78 -22.43 15.35
N ALA A 173 19.92 -21.10 15.29
CA ALA A 173 20.46 -20.31 16.38
C ALA A 173 19.62 -20.41 17.66
N SER A 174 18.29 -20.28 17.54
CA SER A 174 17.35 -20.44 18.66
C SER A 174 17.41 -21.83 19.29
N SER A 175 17.44 -22.89 18.46
CA SER A 175 17.55 -24.26 18.95
C SER A 175 18.88 -24.48 19.69
N GLU A 176 19.98 -23.95 19.17
CA GLU A 176 21.28 -24.07 19.81
C GLU A 176 21.35 -23.32 21.15
N ALA A 177 20.82 -22.08 21.22
CA ALA A 177 20.76 -21.33 22.47
C ALA A 177 19.89 -22.03 23.53
N SER A 178 18.80 -22.68 23.11
CA SER A 178 17.94 -23.48 23.99
C SER A 178 18.69 -24.69 24.56
N LEU A 179 19.44 -25.41 23.71
CA LEU A 179 20.29 -26.54 24.13
C LEU A 179 21.40 -26.10 25.08
N GLU A 180 22.08 -24.98 24.79
CA GLU A 180 23.10 -24.43 25.67
C GLU A 180 22.52 -24.03 27.04
N THR A 181 21.30 -23.49 27.07
CA THR A 181 20.61 -23.13 28.31
C THR A 181 20.24 -24.37 29.13
N LEU A 182 19.77 -25.44 28.49
CA LEU A 182 19.49 -26.71 29.15
C LEU A 182 20.76 -27.35 29.72
N LEU A 183 21.85 -27.38 28.95
CA LEU A 183 23.14 -27.90 29.40
C LEU A 183 23.71 -27.11 30.60
N LYS A 184 23.51 -25.79 30.65
CA LYS A 184 23.90 -24.96 31.80
C LYS A 184 23.09 -25.23 33.07
N LYS A 185 21.83 -25.70 32.95
CA LYS A 185 20.98 -26.04 34.10
C LYS A 185 21.27 -27.42 34.69
N VAL A 186 21.87 -28.32 33.90
CA VAL A 186 22.23 -29.68 34.31
C VAL A 186 23.65 -29.75 34.89
N ARG A 187 24.37 -28.63 34.91
CA ARG A 187 25.72 -28.50 35.46
C ARG A 187 25.72 -27.90 36.87
#